data_AF-A0A414HLF9-F1
#
_entry.id   AF-A0A414HLF9-F1
#
_cell.length_a   1.000
_cell.length_b   1.000
_cell.length_c   1.000
_cell.angle_alpha   90.00
_cell.angle_beta   90.00
_cell.angle_gamma   90.00
#
_symmetry.space_group_name_H-M   'P 1'
#
loop_
_entity.id
_entity.type
_entity.pdbx_description
1 polymer ?
#
loop_
_entity_poly.entity_id
_entity_poly.type
_entity_poly.pdbx_seq_one_letter_code
_entity_poly.pdbx_strand_id
1 'polypeptide(L)'
;MVLYGWYNSSDFVQQQGVKCNFADSIPWVILSPIEQSIKQKIESVGIPLKDWNIQINYGIKTGFNDAFIISTEKRDEILANCQTEDERVRTAELIRPILRGRDIKRYEYEWADLWIIATFPSRHYDIESYPAVKNYLLSIGIERLEQTGETHIVNGKKIKARKKTSNEWFETQDSISYWEDFSKPKIVWKIIGNQMAFAYDANNYVMNNACYIMTGDHLDYLLAVLNFSNN
;
A
#
# COMPACT_ATOMS: atom_id res chain seq x y z
N MET A 1 28.86 36.99 34.98
CA MET A 1 27.46 37.44 34.84
C MET A 1 26.75 36.41 33.98
N VAL A 2 26.11 35.44 34.63
CA VAL A 2 25.46 34.29 33.96
C VAL A 2 23.97 34.43 34.23
N LEU A 3 23.18 34.76 33.21
CA LEU A 3 21.73 34.83 33.28
C LEU A 3 21.15 33.43 33.02
N TYR A 4 20.95 32.65 34.09
CA TYR A 4 20.06 31.49 34.04
C TYR A 4 18.63 31.96 34.33
N GLY A 5 17.89 32.29 33.28
CA GLY A 5 16.45 32.52 33.36
C GLY A 5 15.72 31.18 33.47
N TRP A 6 15.36 30.78 34.68
CA TRP A 6 14.41 29.70 34.91
C TRP A 6 13.04 30.18 34.46
N TYR A 7 12.63 29.87 33.24
CA TYR A 7 11.24 30.05 32.84
C TYR A 7 10.40 29.07 33.66
N ASN A 8 9.55 29.61 34.54
CA ASN A 8 8.57 28.84 35.28
C ASN A 8 7.59 28.24 34.26
N SER A 9 7.48 26.92 34.19
CA SER A 9 6.58 26.23 33.24
C SER A 9 5.13 26.71 33.35
N SER A 10 4.71 27.19 34.52
CA SER A 10 3.41 27.84 34.72
C SER A 10 3.24 29.12 33.88
N ASP A 11 4.25 29.98 33.85
CA ASP A 11 4.20 31.24 33.11
C ASP A 11 4.21 30.98 31.59
N PHE A 12 4.98 29.98 31.14
CA PHE A 12 4.97 29.55 29.75
C PHE A 12 3.59 29.05 29.30
N VAL A 13 2.94 28.19 30.11
CA VAL A 13 1.60 27.66 29.79
C VAL A 13 0.54 28.77 29.79
N GLN A 14 0.63 29.76 30.68
CA GLN A 14 -0.30 30.89 30.67
C GLN A 14 -0.11 31.81 29.47
N GLN A 15 1.13 32.01 29.01
CA GLN A 15 1.44 32.88 27.87
C GLN A 15 1.23 32.21 26.51
N GLN A 16 1.43 30.89 26.41
CA GLN A 16 1.36 30.13 25.16
C GLN A 16 0.13 29.21 25.08
N GLY A 17 -0.73 29.22 26.11
CA GLY A 17 -1.93 28.41 26.16
C GLY A 17 -2.98 28.90 25.16
N VAL A 18 -3.56 27.96 24.41
CA VAL A 18 -4.69 28.23 23.51
C VAL A 18 -5.98 27.70 24.13
N LYS A 19 -7.03 28.53 24.14
CA LYS A 19 -8.36 28.10 24.56
C LYS A 19 -9.00 27.26 23.45
N CYS A 20 -8.91 25.94 23.59
CA CYS A 20 -9.63 25.00 22.74
C CYS A 20 -10.91 24.53 23.46
N ASN A 21 -12.04 24.54 22.75
CA ASN A 21 -13.28 23.98 23.28
C ASN A 21 -13.30 22.47 22.99
N PHE A 22 -13.32 21.65 24.04
CA PHE A 22 -13.33 20.17 23.96
C PHE A 22 -14.75 19.63 24.08
N ALA A 23 -15.72 20.28 23.43
CA ALA A 23 -17.12 19.88 23.46
C ALA A 23 -17.43 18.79 22.40
N ASP A 24 -18.03 17.70 22.89
CA ASP A 24 -18.58 16.54 22.19
C ASP A 24 -17.64 15.68 21.30
N SER A 25 -18.18 14.54 20.87
CA SER A 25 -17.60 13.36 20.21
C SER A 25 -16.82 13.59 18.89
N ILE A 26 -16.38 14.82 18.64
CA ILE A 26 -15.71 15.27 17.43
C ILE A 26 -14.19 15.17 17.66
N PRO A 27 -13.39 14.72 16.67
CA PRO A 27 -11.94 14.77 16.77
C PRO A 27 -11.46 16.19 17.09
N TRP A 28 -10.74 16.36 18.20
CA TRP A 28 -10.20 17.64 18.61
C TRP A 28 -8.81 17.85 18.00
N VAL A 29 -8.53 19.09 17.60
CA VAL A 29 -7.23 19.52 17.08
C VAL A 29 -6.78 20.73 17.89
N ILE A 30 -5.52 20.76 18.30
CA ILE A 30 -4.92 21.92 18.96
C ILE A 30 -4.37 22.84 17.87
N LEU A 31 -5.01 24.00 17.69
CA LEU A 31 -4.67 25.01 16.69
C LEU A 31 -4.62 26.38 17.37
N SER A 32 -3.81 27.29 16.86
CA SER A 32 -3.87 28.70 17.24
C SER A 32 -5.24 29.31 16.87
N PRO A 33 -5.64 30.45 17.48
CA PRO A 33 -6.90 31.10 17.15
C PRO A 33 -7.07 31.45 15.67
N ILE A 34 -5.97 31.80 14.99
CA ILE A 34 -5.98 32.14 13.55
C ILE A 34 -6.22 30.89 12.72
N GLU A 35 -5.49 29.81 12.98
CA GLU A 35 -5.67 28.52 12.29
C GLU A 35 -7.07 27.95 12.50
N GLN A 36 -7.63 28.09 13.72
CA GLN A 36 -8.99 27.67 14.00
C GLN A 36 -10.02 28.48 13.20
N SER A 37 -9.85 29.81 13.09
CA SER A 37 -10.71 30.66 12.26
C SER A 37 -10.62 30.30 10.78
N ILE A 38 -9.41 30.02 10.27
CA ILE A 38 -9.20 29.57 8.89
C ILE A 38 -9.89 28.22 8.65
N LYS A 39 -9.67 27.25 9.54
CA LYS A 39 -10.31 25.92 9.46
C LYS A 39 -11.84 26.04 9.41
N GLN A 40 -12.44 26.81 10.32
CA GLN A 40 -13.89 27.02 10.35
C GLN A 40 -14.43 27.65 9.06
N LYS A 41 -13.73 28.64 8.50
CA LYS A 41 -14.11 29.26 7.21
C LYS A 41 -14.09 28.24 6.08
N ILE A 42 -13.03 27.44 5.98
CA ILE A 42 -12.91 26.38 4.96
C ILE A 42 -14.02 25.34 5.15
N GLU A 43 -14.27 24.89 6.36
CA GLU A 43 -15.31 23.89 6.67
C GLU A 43 -16.74 24.41 6.42
N SER A 44 -16.98 25.72 6.55
CA SER A 44 -18.30 26.31 6.29
C SER A 44 -18.69 26.40 4.80
N VAL A 45 -17.71 26.34 3.90
CA VAL A 45 -17.94 26.49 2.44
C VAL A 45 -17.51 25.26 1.63
N GLY A 46 -16.58 24.47 2.15
CA GLY A 46 -16.00 23.33 1.46
C GLY A 46 -16.73 22.01 1.74
N ILE A 47 -16.54 21.06 0.84
CA ILE A 47 -17.01 19.67 1.02
C ILE A 47 -15.85 18.86 1.62
N PRO A 48 -16.02 18.21 2.78
CA PRO A 48 -14.99 17.36 3.37
C PRO A 48 -14.56 16.24 2.41
N LEU A 49 -13.25 15.92 2.37
CA LEU A 49 -12.70 14.92 1.44
C LEU A 49 -13.38 13.54 1.54
N LYS A 50 -13.85 13.16 2.73
CA LYS A 50 -14.59 11.91 2.96
C LYS A 50 -15.92 11.82 2.19
N ASP A 51 -16.48 12.97 1.79
CA ASP A 51 -17.75 13.10 1.08
C ASP A 51 -17.52 13.28 -0.43
N TRP A 52 -16.26 13.27 -0.89
CA TRP A 52 -15.92 13.24 -2.32
C TRP A 52 -16.07 11.82 -2.87
N ASN A 53 -16.32 11.71 -4.18
CA ASN A 53 -16.38 10.44 -4.89
C ASN A 53 -14.96 9.88 -5.13
N ILE A 54 -14.28 9.51 -4.05
CA ILE A 54 -12.96 8.90 -4.05
C ILE A 54 -12.93 7.65 -3.18
N GLN A 55 -12.04 6.73 -3.50
CA GLN A 55 -11.79 5.53 -2.73
C GLN A 55 -10.31 5.41 -2.43
N ILE A 56 -9.95 5.30 -1.15
CA ILE A 56 -8.57 5.08 -0.69
C ILE A 56 -8.42 3.64 -0.24
N ASN A 57 -7.53 2.90 -0.89
CA ASN A 57 -7.27 1.50 -0.60
C ASN A 57 -5.77 1.26 -0.35
N TYR A 58 -5.43 0.21 0.38
CA TYR A 58 -4.06 -0.17 0.71
C TYR A 58 -3.47 -1.09 -0.38
N GLY A 59 -2.15 -1.14 -0.52
CA GLY A 59 -1.51 -2.05 -1.47
C GLY A 59 -1.57 -3.53 -1.08
N ILE A 60 -1.10 -4.41 -1.95
CA ILE A 60 -1.16 -5.85 -1.78
C ILE A 60 -0.20 -6.33 -0.68
N LYS A 61 -0.74 -7.12 0.26
CA LYS A 61 0.06 -7.90 1.21
C LYS A 61 0.22 -9.34 0.72
N THR A 62 1.43 -9.66 0.28
CA THR A 62 1.77 -11.00 -0.23
C THR A 62 1.88 -12.05 0.89
N GLY A 63 2.34 -11.64 2.07
CA GLY A 63 2.69 -12.55 3.18
C GLY A 63 4.05 -13.22 3.06
N PHE A 64 4.66 -13.23 1.85
CA PHE A 64 6.04 -13.68 1.64
C PHE A 64 6.61 -13.10 0.34
N ASN A 65 7.20 -11.91 0.40
CA ASN A 65 7.63 -11.17 -0.79
C ASN A 65 8.57 -11.96 -1.71
N ASP A 66 9.52 -12.73 -1.16
CA ASP A 66 10.52 -13.45 -1.96
C ASP A 66 9.92 -14.48 -2.93
N ALA A 67 8.70 -14.98 -2.65
CA ALA A 67 8.00 -15.91 -3.52
C ALA A 67 7.05 -15.21 -4.51
N PHE A 68 6.46 -14.08 -4.12
CA PHE A 68 5.40 -13.44 -4.89
C PHE A 68 5.86 -12.22 -5.69
N ILE A 69 6.95 -11.57 -5.27
CA ILE A 69 7.55 -10.44 -5.98
C ILE A 69 8.81 -10.93 -6.67
N ILE A 70 8.77 -10.95 -7.99
CA ILE A 70 9.80 -11.55 -8.85
C ILE A 70 10.41 -10.51 -9.79
N SER A 71 11.63 -10.75 -10.27
CA SER A 71 12.25 -9.92 -11.29
C SER A 71 11.68 -10.21 -12.68
N THR A 72 11.95 -9.34 -13.64
CA THR A 72 11.60 -9.56 -15.05
C THR A 72 12.21 -10.86 -15.59
N GLU A 73 13.46 -11.19 -15.25
CA GLU A 73 14.10 -12.43 -15.71
C GLU A 73 13.36 -13.67 -15.19
N LYS A 74 12.93 -13.64 -13.93
CA LYS A 74 12.18 -14.76 -13.35
C LYS A 74 10.77 -14.86 -13.94
N ARG A 75 10.11 -13.73 -14.23
CA ARG A 75 8.84 -13.72 -14.97
C ARG A 75 9.00 -14.38 -16.33
N ASP A 76 10.03 -14.01 -17.07
CA ASP A 76 10.26 -14.54 -18.41
C ASP A 76 10.59 -16.04 -18.37
N GLU A 77 11.33 -16.50 -17.37
CA GLU A 77 11.56 -17.94 -17.11
C GLU A 77 10.24 -18.69 -16.85
N ILE A 78 9.34 -18.13 -16.04
CA ILE A 78 8.03 -18.76 -15.78
C ILE A 78 7.22 -18.85 -17.07
N LEU A 79 7.17 -17.77 -17.86
CA LEU A 79 6.43 -17.73 -19.12
C LEU A 79 7.01 -18.68 -20.18
N ALA A 80 8.33 -18.85 -20.22
CA ALA A 80 8.99 -19.80 -21.11
C ALA A 80 8.73 -21.27 -20.73
N ASN A 81 8.41 -21.54 -19.46
CA ASN A 81 8.07 -22.86 -18.95
C ASN A 81 6.57 -23.21 -19.07
N CYS A 82 5.73 -22.29 -19.57
CA CYS A 82 4.34 -22.59 -19.89
C CYS A 82 4.26 -23.65 -21.00
N GLN A 83 3.35 -24.61 -20.84
CA GLN A 83 3.21 -25.77 -21.72
C GLN A 83 2.44 -25.44 -23.00
N THR A 84 1.56 -24.44 -22.93
CA THR A 84 0.68 -24.02 -24.03
C THR A 84 0.67 -22.51 -24.14
N GLU A 85 0.30 -22.01 -25.33
CA GLU A 85 0.12 -20.57 -25.54
C GLU A 85 -1.00 -20.01 -24.65
N ASP A 86 -2.10 -20.75 -24.48
CA ASP A 86 -3.22 -20.34 -23.63
C ASP A 86 -2.81 -20.20 -22.16
N GLU A 87 -1.98 -21.12 -21.65
CA GLU A 87 -1.38 -20.98 -20.33
C GLU A 87 -0.48 -19.74 -20.26
N ARG A 88 0.36 -19.52 -21.28
CA ARG A 88 1.28 -18.38 -21.33
C ARG A 88 0.55 -17.05 -21.27
N VAL A 89 -0.53 -16.89 -22.04
CA VAL A 89 -1.37 -15.68 -22.05
C VAL A 89 -2.00 -15.44 -20.68
N ARG A 90 -2.68 -16.45 -20.11
CA ARG A 90 -3.29 -16.31 -18.78
C ARG A 90 -2.25 -16.05 -17.68
N THR A 91 -1.08 -16.67 -17.76
CA THR A 91 0.03 -16.46 -16.82
C THR A 91 0.61 -15.06 -16.95
N ALA A 92 0.74 -14.53 -18.17
CA ALA A 92 1.20 -13.17 -18.41
C ALA A 92 0.23 -12.12 -17.82
N GLU A 93 -1.07 -12.39 -17.85
CA GLU A 93 -2.10 -11.54 -17.20
C GLU A 93 -2.05 -11.65 -15.67
N LEU A 94 -1.78 -12.85 -15.14
CA LEU A 94 -1.64 -13.10 -13.70
C LEU A 94 -0.41 -12.38 -13.10
N ILE A 95 0.67 -12.25 -13.87
CA ILE A 95 1.91 -11.62 -13.41
C ILE A 95 1.91 -10.13 -13.79
N ARG A 96 1.65 -9.27 -12.81
CA ARG A 96 1.45 -7.82 -13.02
C ARG A 96 2.65 -7.01 -12.55
N PRO A 97 2.95 -5.86 -13.15
CA PRO A 97 4.04 -5.01 -12.68
C PRO A 97 3.68 -4.39 -11.32
N ILE A 98 4.64 -4.29 -10.41
CA ILE A 98 4.43 -3.80 -9.05
C ILE A 98 5.36 -2.64 -8.69
N LEU A 99 4.81 -1.63 -8.03
CA LEU A 99 5.55 -0.55 -7.37
C LEU A 99 5.56 -0.75 -5.85
N ARG A 100 6.67 -0.38 -5.22
CA ARG A 100 6.88 -0.39 -3.77
C ARG A 100 6.94 1.02 -3.25
N GLY A 101 6.79 1.21 -1.93
CA GLY A 101 6.87 2.54 -1.32
C GLY A 101 8.14 3.35 -1.63
N ARG A 102 9.28 2.69 -1.89
CA ARG A 102 10.54 3.36 -2.28
C ARG A 102 10.60 3.78 -3.75
N ASP A 103 9.74 3.19 -4.58
CA ASP A 103 9.66 3.44 -6.01
C ASP A 103 8.82 4.71 -6.28
N ILE A 104 8.05 5.19 -5.29
CA ILE A 104 7.20 6.38 -5.41
C ILE A 104 7.98 7.65 -5.03
N LYS A 105 7.98 8.63 -5.94
CA LYS A 105 8.57 9.96 -5.77
C LYS A 105 7.49 11.04 -5.92
N ARG A 106 7.90 12.30 -5.78
CA ARG A 106 6.98 13.44 -5.93
C ARG A 106 6.66 13.60 -7.41
N TYR A 107 5.37 13.55 -7.77
CA TYR A 107 4.83 13.63 -9.13
C TYR A 107 5.16 12.44 -10.06
N GLU A 108 6.04 11.52 -9.67
CA GLU A 108 6.49 10.42 -10.52
C GLU A 108 6.79 9.15 -9.72
N TYR A 109 7.06 8.06 -10.42
CA TYR A 109 7.55 6.82 -9.84
C TYR A 109 8.61 6.19 -10.75
N GLU A 110 9.48 5.38 -10.16
CA GLU A 110 10.51 4.62 -10.86
C GLU A 110 10.25 3.13 -10.69
N TRP A 111 9.69 2.50 -11.72
CA TRP A 111 9.50 1.06 -11.70
C TRP A 111 10.85 0.32 -11.74
N ALA A 112 11.00 -0.65 -10.85
CA ALA A 112 12.27 -1.35 -10.62
C ALA A 112 12.35 -2.71 -11.35
N ASP A 113 11.66 -2.87 -12.47
CA ASP A 113 11.57 -4.13 -13.23
C ASP A 113 11.08 -5.32 -12.37
N LEU A 114 10.18 -5.03 -11.42
CA LEU A 114 9.59 -6.01 -10.52
C LEU A 114 8.14 -6.31 -10.85
N TRP A 115 7.78 -7.57 -10.63
CA TRP A 115 6.47 -8.12 -10.92
C TRP A 115 5.89 -8.83 -9.71
N ILE A 116 4.58 -8.91 -9.63
CA ILE A 116 3.85 -9.68 -8.63
C ILE A 116 3.06 -10.81 -9.28
N ILE A 117 3.17 -12.01 -8.72
CA ILE A 117 2.23 -13.11 -9.02
C ILE A 117 0.92 -12.81 -8.29
N ALA A 118 -0.09 -12.35 -9.02
CA ALA A 118 -1.32 -11.76 -8.47
C ALA A 118 -2.40 -12.82 -8.15
N THR A 119 -2.04 -13.90 -7.45
CA THR A 119 -2.96 -14.95 -7.00
C THR A 119 -3.77 -14.49 -5.79
N PHE A 120 -4.74 -13.59 -6.02
CA PHE A 120 -5.58 -13.03 -4.97
C PHE A 120 -6.70 -14.00 -4.53
N PRO A 121 -6.91 -14.20 -3.22
CA PRO A 121 -8.00 -15.03 -2.71
C PRO A 121 -9.40 -14.66 -3.21
N SER A 122 -9.67 -13.37 -3.46
CA SER A 122 -10.97 -12.90 -3.99
C SER A 122 -11.28 -13.36 -5.41
N ARG A 123 -10.29 -13.88 -6.14
CA ARG A 123 -10.40 -14.31 -7.53
C ARG A 123 -10.60 -15.82 -7.69
N HIS A 124 -10.39 -16.59 -6.62
CA HIS A 124 -10.59 -18.03 -6.61
C HIS A 124 -9.90 -18.73 -7.80
N TYR A 125 -8.61 -18.40 -8.02
CA TYR A 125 -7.83 -19.01 -9.09
C TYR A 125 -7.69 -20.51 -8.85
N ASP A 126 -7.86 -21.31 -9.91
CA ASP A 126 -7.44 -22.71 -9.91
C ASP A 126 -5.96 -22.80 -10.30
N ILE A 127 -5.10 -23.16 -9.34
CA ILE A 127 -3.65 -23.27 -9.55
C ILE A 127 -3.26 -24.35 -10.57
N GLU A 128 -4.12 -25.35 -10.81
CA GLU A 128 -3.88 -26.37 -11.83
C GLU A 128 -3.97 -25.80 -13.25
N SER A 129 -4.64 -24.65 -13.43
CA SER A 129 -4.69 -23.93 -14.70
C SER A 129 -3.39 -23.15 -15.02
N TYR A 130 -2.43 -23.11 -14.08
CA TYR A 130 -1.15 -22.39 -14.19
C TYR A 130 0.04 -23.28 -13.79
N PRO A 131 0.31 -24.40 -14.50
CA PRO A 131 1.33 -25.35 -14.09
C PRO A 131 2.74 -24.74 -13.98
N ALA A 132 3.13 -23.77 -14.82
CA ALA A 132 4.43 -23.09 -14.69
C ALA A 132 4.54 -22.30 -13.37
N VAL A 133 3.50 -21.55 -13.00
CA VAL A 133 3.44 -20.79 -11.73
C VAL A 133 3.41 -21.74 -10.54
N LYS A 134 2.60 -22.81 -10.62
CA LYS A 134 2.54 -23.87 -9.61
C LYS A 134 3.92 -24.47 -9.35
N ASN A 135 4.63 -24.86 -10.42
CA ASN A 135 5.97 -25.44 -10.32
C ASN A 135 6.97 -24.47 -9.71
N TYR A 136 6.94 -23.19 -10.14
CA TYR A 136 7.77 -22.15 -9.54
C TYR A 136 7.50 -22.01 -8.03
N LEU A 137 6.24 -21.87 -7.61
CA LEU A 137 5.91 -21.72 -6.19
C LEU A 137 6.30 -22.97 -5.39
N LEU A 138 6.03 -24.17 -5.91
CA LEU A 138 6.46 -25.41 -5.26
C LEU A 138 7.99 -25.50 -5.09
N SER A 139 8.77 -24.95 -6.03
CA SER A 139 10.23 -24.90 -5.91
C SER A 139 10.72 -24.07 -4.72
N ILE A 140 9.91 -23.14 -4.21
CA ILE A 140 10.20 -22.38 -2.98
C ILE A 140 10.01 -23.25 -1.73
N GLY A 141 9.13 -24.25 -1.79
CA GLY A 141 8.78 -25.14 -0.69
C GLY A 141 7.42 -24.81 -0.07
N ILE A 142 6.54 -25.82 0.00
CA ILE A 142 5.16 -25.64 0.47
C ILE A 142 5.10 -25.20 1.94
N GLU A 143 6.06 -25.62 2.76
CA GLU A 143 6.17 -25.31 4.18
C GLU A 143 6.44 -23.82 4.44
N ARG A 144 6.92 -23.09 3.42
CA ARG A 144 7.10 -21.64 3.46
C ARG A 144 5.88 -20.88 2.94
N LEU A 145 5.08 -21.52 2.11
CA LEU A 145 3.98 -20.90 1.37
C LEU A 145 2.63 -21.16 2.02
N GLU A 146 2.45 -22.29 2.68
CA GLU A 146 1.21 -22.58 3.39
C GLU A 146 0.92 -21.51 4.45
N GLN A 147 -0.37 -21.27 4.65
CA GLN A 147 -0.87 -20.25 5.56
C GLN A 147 -1.45 -20.92 6.81
N THR A 148 -0.66 -21.78 7.46
CA THR A 148 -1.06 -22.53 8.67
C THR A 148 -0.56 -21.88 9.97
N GLY A 149 0.48 -21.05 9.88
CA GLY A 149 1.17 -20.45 11.03
C GLY A 149 2.09 -21.43 11.78
N GLU A 150 2.26 -22.64 11.28
CA GLU A 150 3.06 -23.70 11.90
C GLU A 150 4.57 -23.49 11.70
N THR A 151 5.36 -24.30 12.40
CA THR A 151 6.82 -24.36 12.22
C THR A 151 7.20 -25.79 11.89
N HIS A 152 7.80 -25.97 10.71
CA HIS A 152 8.23 -27.24 10.16
C HIS A 152 9.73 -27.43 10.39
N ILE A 153 10.18 -28.67 10.43
CA ILE A 153 11.60 -29.03 10.41
C ILE A 153 11.89 -29.69 9.07
N VAL A 154 12.58 -28.99 8.18
CA VAL A 154 12.96 -29.49 6.86
C VAL A 154 14.48 -29.55 6.80
N ASN A 155 15.04 -30.74 6.57
CA ASN A 155 16.48 -30.98 6.54
C ASN A 155 17.22 -30.41 7.77
N GLY A 156 16.64 -30.58 8.96
CA GLY A 156 17.20 -30.09 10.23
C GLY A 156 17.10 -28.58 10.46
N LYS A 157 16.50 -27.81 9.54
CA LYS A 157 16.28 -26.37 9.68
C LYS A 157 14.82 -26.08 10.03
N LYS A 158 14.61 -25.13 10.97
CA LYS A 158 13.28 -24.62 11.28
C LYS A 158 12.80 -23.69 10.18
N ILE A 159 11.64 -24.00 9.60
CA ILE A 159 10.95 -23.19 8.61
C ILE A 159 9.61 -22.78 9.21
N LYS A 160 9.29 -21.49 9.16
CA LYS A 160 8.01 -20.98 9.65
C LYS A 160 7.09 -20.75 8.46
N ALA A 161 5.89 -21.33 8.52
CA ALA A 161 4.83 -21.09 7.56
C ALA A 161 4.33 -19.63 7.64
N ARG A 162 3.61 -19.18 6.61
CA ARG A 162 2.97 -17.85 6.64
C ARG A 162 1.90 -17.81 7.73
N LYS A 163 1.47 -16.60 8.08
CA LYS A 163 0.41 -16.38 9.08
C LYS A 163 -0.81 -17.26 8.76
N LYS A 164 -1.41 -17.85 9.80
CA LYS A 164 -2.62 -18.66 9.66
C LYS A 164 -3.76 -17.88 8.99
N THR A 165 -4.28 -18.39 7.88
CA THR A 165 -5.49 -17.91 7.18
C THR A 165 -6.30 -19.12 6.66
N SER A 166 -7.43 -18.87 6.00
CA SER A 166 -8.21 -19.89 5.29
C SER A 166 -7.91 -19.92 3.79
N ASN A 167 -6.88 -19.18 3.35
CA ASN A 167 -6.52 -19.03 1.94
C ASN A 167 -5.67 -20.21 1.49
N GLU A 168 -5.62 -20.42 0.18
CA GLU A 168 -4.78 -21.45 -0.41
C GLU A 168 -3.28 -21.10 -0.26
N TRP A 169 -2.43 -22.14 -0.27
CA TRP A 169 -0.99 -21.99 -0.08
C TRP A 169 -0.32 -21.14 -1.18
N PHE A 170 -0.90 -21.10 -2.39
CA PHE A 170 -0.40 -20.34 -3.53
C PHE A 170 -0.96 -18.91 -3.59
N GLU A 171 -1.88 -18.53 -2.71
CA GLU A 171 -2.51 -17.21 -2.74
C GLU A 171 -1.71 -16.17 -1.95
N THR A 172 -1.87 -14.90 -2.27
CA THR A 172 -1.41 -13.81 -1.41
C THR A 172 -2.14 -13.82 -0.07
N GLN A 173 -1.59 -13.12 0.93
CA GLN A 173 -2.14 -13.17 2.29
C GLN A 173 -3.47 -12.43 2.45
N ASP A 174 -3.64 -11.27 1.81
CA ASP A 174 -4.89 -10.50 1.88
C ASP A 174 -5.77 -10.80 0.66
N SER A 175 -7.09 -10.89 0.87
CA SER A 175 -8.07 -11.27 -0.15
C SER A 175 -8.32 -10.19 -1.21
N ILE A 176 -8.35 -8.92 -0.79
CA ILE A 176 -8.43 -7.70 -1.63
C ILE A 176 -9.55 -7.77 -2.68
N SER A 177 -10.73 -7.29 -2.32
CA SER A 177 -11.90 -7.17 -3.21
C SER A 177 -11.76 -6.05 -4.24
N TYR A 178 -10.98 -5.02 -3.94
CA TYR A 178 -10.77 -3.83 -4.77
C TYR A 178 -9.61 -3.99 -5.79
N TRP A 179 -9.24 -5.21 -6.16
CA TRP A 179 -8.07 -5.45 -7.01
C TRP A 179 -8.19 -4.79 -8.41
N GLU A 180 -9.41 -4.57 -8.90
CA GLU A 180 -9.67 -3.88 -10.17
C GLU A 180 -9.29 -2.40 -10.10
N ASP A 181 -9.27 -1.80 -8.90
CA ASP A 181 -8.87 -0.41 -8.71
C ASP A 181 -7.39 -0.18 -9.05
N PHE A 182 -6.54 -1.21 -8.99
CA PHE A 182 -5.16 -1.11 -9.47
C PHE A 182 -5.07 -0.93 -10.98
N SER A 183 -6.12 -1.23 -11.74
CA SER A 183 -6.19 -0.97 -13.19
C SER A 183 -6.87 0.37 -13.53
N LYS A 184 -7.34 1.11 -12.53
CA LYS A 184 -7.88 2.46 -12.74
C LYS A 184 -6.74 3.49 -12.67
N PRO A 185 -6.90 4.65 -13.32
CA PRO A 185 -6.07 5.80 -13.00
C PRO A 185 -6.18 6.14 -11.52
N LYS A 186 -5.05 6.36 -10.86
CA LYS A 186 -4.98 6.48 -9.40
C LYS A 186 -3.83 7.36 -8.94
N ILE A 187 -4.01 8.03 -7.80
CA ILE A 187 -2.89 8.64 -7.06
C ILE A 187 -2.30 7.57 -6.15
N VAL A 188 -0.98 7.51 -6.03
CA VAL A 188 -0.27 6.56 -5.16
C VAL A 188 0.72 7.29 -4.27
N TRP A 189 0.87 6.79 -3.04
CA TRP A 189 1.83 7.33 -2.07
C TRP A 189 2.24 6.30 -1.03
N LYS A 190 3.43 6.49 -0.45
CA LYS A 190 3.93 5.68 0.66
C LYS A 190 3.16 5.94 1.95
N ILE A 191 2.99 4.89 2.74
CA ILE A 191 2.25 4.96 4.01
C ILE A 191 3.07 5.64 5.10
N ILE A 192 4.38 5.40 5.08
CA ILE A 192 5.32 5.92 6.08
C ILE A 192 6.42 6.66 5.34
N GLY A 193 6.68 7.90 5.75
CA GLY A 193 7.88 8.63 5.38
C GLY A 193 7.87 10.06 5.92
N ASN A 194 9.06 10.67 5.97
CA ASN A 194 9.24 12.01 6.53
C ASN A 194 8.59 13.13 5.70
N GLN A 195 8.54 12.94 4.39
CA GLN A 195 7.83 13.81 3.46
C GLN A 195 6.90 12.95 2.62
N MET A 196 5.63 13.35 2.57
CA MET A 196 4.64 12.70 1.71
C MET A 196 4.94 13.05 0.26
N ALA A 197 4.89 12.03 -0.60
CA ALA A 197 5.15 12.16 -2.02
C ALA A 197 4.05 11.39 -2.74
N PHE A 198 3.37 12.09 -3.64
CA PHE A 198 2.23 11.55 -4.38
C PHE A 198 2.58 11.52 -5.86
N ALA A 199 2.28 10.40 -6.51
CA ALA A 199 2.44 10.21 -7.94
C ALA A 199 1.12 9.79 -8.58
N TYR A 200 0.94 10.10 -9.86
CA TYR A 200 -0.21 9.64 -10.63
C TYR A 200 0.16 8.42 -11.45
N ASP A 201 -0.61 7.34 -11.32
CA ASP A 201 -0.44 6.13 -12.09
C ASP A 201 -1.64 5.84 -13.00
N ALA A 202 -1.37 5.82 -14.30
CA ALA A 202 -2.30 5.41 -15.36
C ALA A 202 -1.87 4.11 -16.06
N ASN A 203 -0.81 3.44 -15.59
CA ASN A 203 -0.16 2.31 -16.26
C ASN A 203 -0.44 0.96 -15.57
N ASN A 204 -1.56 0.86 -14.84
CA ASN A 204 -2.05 -0.39 -14.23
C ASN A 204 -1.11 -1.06 -13.22
N TYR A 205 -0.15 -0.31 -12.65
CA TYR A 205 0.77 -0.85 -11.64
C TYR A 205 0.00 -1.24 -10.38
N VAL A 206 0.32 -2.43 -9.89
CA VAL A 206 -0.10 -2.88 -8.56
C VAL A 206 0.83 -2.24 -7.53
N MET A 207 0.34 -2.02 -6.31
CA MET A 207 1.17 -1.50 -5.23
C MET A 207 1.42 -2.57 -4.19
N ASN A 208 2.60 -2.59 -3.58
CA ASN A 208 2.79 -3.37 -2.37
C ASN A 208 2.14 -2.67 -1.16
N ASN A 209 2.01 -3.42 -0.07
CA ASN A 209 1.47 -2.95 1.20
C ASN A 209 2.21 -1.76 1.84
N ALA A 210 3.30 -1.25 1.26
CA ALA A 210 3.94 -0.02 1.74
C ALA A 210 3.32 1.25 1.14
N CYS A 211 2.29 1.12 0.30
CA CYS A 211 1.60 2.24 -0.36
C CYS A 211 0.08 2.21 -0.16
N TYR A 212 -0.52 3.38 -0.28
CA TYR A 212 -1.95 3.56 -0.56
C TYR A 212 -2.17 3.91 -2.04
N ILE A 213 -3.38 3.64 -2.50
CA ILE A 213 -3.93 4.12 -3.77
C ILE A 213 -5.18 4.96 -3.51
N MET A 214 -5.42 5.96 -4.34
CA MET A 214 -6.67 6.72 -4.39
C MET A 214 -7.19 6.70 -5.82
N THR A 215 -8.40 6.18 -5.99
CA THR A 215 -9.17 6.25 -7.24
C THR A 215 -10.37 7.17 -7.06
N GLY A 216 -10.96 7.64 -8.15
CA GLY A 216 -12.15 8.49 -8.12
C GLY A 216 -12.04 9.70 -9.04
N ASP A 217 -12.81 10.72 -8.73
CA ASP A 217 -12.89 11.94 -9.52
C ASP A 217 -11.84 12.98 -9.10
N HIS A 218 -11.53 13.93 -10.01
CA HIS A 218 -10.67 15.09 -9.74
C HIS A 218 -9.25 14.74 -9.25
N LEU A 219 -8.70 13.60 -9.66
CA LEU A 219 -7.37 13.13 -9.22
C LEU A 219 -6.24 14.09 -9.61
N ASP A 220 -6.36 14.79 -10.73
CA ASP A 220 -5.41 15.82 -11.17
C ASP A 220 -5.36 17.02 -10.21
N TYR A 221 -6.53 17.53 -9.83
CA TYR A 221 -6.66 18.59 -8.83
C TYR A 221 -6.13 18.13 -7.47
N LEU A 222 -6.53 16.94 -7.02
CA LEU A 222 -6.08 16.37 -5.74
C LEU A 222 -4.56 16.17 -5.73
N LEU A 223 -3.97 15.65 -6.81
CA LEU A 223 -2.52 15.49 -6.92
C LEU A 223 -1.79 16.82 -6.78
N ALA A 224 -2.28 17.88 -7.42
CA ALA A 224 -1.69 19.21 -7.33
C ALA A 224 -1.74 19.74 -5.89
N VAL A 225 -2.90 19.65 -5.22
CA VAL A 225 -3.08 20.09 -3.83
C VAL A 225 -2.19 19.28 -2.88
N LEU A 226 -2.21 17.95 -2.99
CA LEU A 226 -1.47 17.04 -2.12
C LEU A 226 0.04 17.21 -2.23
N ASN A 227 0.56 17.49 -3.42
CA ASN A 227 1.98 17.77 -3.58
C ASN A 227 2.36 19.22 -3.29
N PHE A 228 1.43 20.19 -3.37
CA PHE A 228 1.69 21.58 -3.00
C PHE A 228 1.88 21.75 -1.49
N SER A 229 1.07 21.06 -0.69
CA SER A 229 1.09 21.15 0.79
C SER A 229 2.32 20.53 1.46
N ASN A 230 3.17 19.82 0.71
CA ASN A 230 4.38 19.16 1.23
C ASN A 230 5.67 19.96 0.94
N ASN A 231 5.54 21.23 0.57
CA ASN A 231 6.66 22.16 0.41
C ASN A 231 7.04 22.82 1.74
#